data_AF-A0A7K3WW17-F1
#
_entry.id   AF-A0A7K3WW17-F1
#
_cell.length_a   1.000
_cell.length_b   1.000
_cell.length_c   1.000
_cell.angle_alpha   90.00
_cell.angle_beta   90.00
_cell.angle_gamma   90.00
#
_symmetry.space_group_name_H-M   'P 1'
#
loop_
_entity.id
_entity.type
_entity.pdbx_description
1 polymer ?
#
loop_
_entity_poly.entity_id
_entity_poly.type
_entity_poly.pdbx_seq_one_letter_code
_entity_poly.pdbx_strand_id
1 'polypeptide(L)'
;NYSPAAAMTDRGMYNDAMTLLDSMQLSYKLSTEQSDEMNELKTLYGFIKSVSDNGRSIDNLNSAEISEIQDIAEDATAGRAAVKAQNALCFHYNICYDTNGSPKSNAAPRKPKATYDELVAKLNTSSAFPNPADPYITISFNFLQAHEQSALLVYDNLGRKLLSRQIGKVYEGQELIDTRKLPNGIYFYHLVQNGKNVSEGKFIITH
;
A
#
# COMPACT_ATOMS: atom_id res chain seq x y z
N ASN A 1 5.81 -13.86 -2.50
CA ASN A 1 5.75 -12.53 -3.15
C ASN A 1 5.92 -11.48 -2.06
N TYR A 2 7.11 -10.87 -1.95
CA TYR A 2 7.44 -9.93 -0.86
C TYR A 2 7.19 -8.45 -1.22
N SER A 3 6.58 -8.16 -2.38
CA SER A 3 6.38 -6.79 -2.85
C SER A 3 5.58 -5.90 -1.89
N PRO A 4 4.53 -6.36 -1.19
CA PRO A 4 3.83 -5.51 -0.23
C PRO A 4 4.70 -5.13 0.97
N ALA A 5 5.50 -6.07 1.50
CA ALA A 5 6.45 -5.79 2.59
C ALA A 5 7.52 -4.76 2.15
N ALA A 6 8.04 -4.88 0.93
CA ALA A 6 8.97 -3.88 0.39
C ALA A 6 8.33 -2.48 0.22
N ALA A 7 7.08 -2.41 -0.24
CA ALA A 7 6.37 -1.14 -0.35
C ALA A 7 6.09 -0.49 1.02
N MET A 8 5.91 -1.28 2.07
CA MET A 8 5.79 -0.79 3.45
C MET A 8 7.11 -0.21 3.95
N THR A 9 8.25 -0.86 3.68
CA THR A 9 9.57 -0.33 4.08
C THR A 9 9.91 0.99 3.38
N ASP A 10 9.52 1.15 2.11
CA ASP A 10 9.72 2.40 1.37
C ASP A 10 8.94 3.58 1.97
N ARG A 11 7.91 3.29 2.78
CA ARG A 11 7.10 4.26 3.51
C ARG A 11 7.52 4.43 4.98
N GLY A 12 8.63 3.83 5.39
CA GLY A 12 9.08 3.81 6.79
C GLY A 12 8.25 2.91 7.71
N MET A 13 7.32 2.12 7.17
CA MET A 13 6.45 1.21 7.93
C MET A 13 7.16 -0.12 8.20
N TYR A 14 8.33 -0.07 8.83
CA TYR A 14 9.18 -1.26 9.02
C TYR A 14 8.55 -2.33 9.91
N ASN A 15 7.88 -1.92 10.99
CA ASN A 15 7.20 -2.86 11.88
C ASN A 15 6.07 -3.61 11.15
N ASP A 16 5.25 -2.88 10.39
CA ASP A 16 4.17 -3.49 9.60
C ASP A 16 4.71 -4.43 8.52
N ALA A 17 5.82 -4.06 7.88
CA ALA A 17 6.51 -4.92 6.93
C ALA A 17 6.97 -6.24 7.57
N MET A 18 7.58 -6.18 8.75
CA MET A 18 8.04 -7.37 9.48
C MET A 18 6.87 -8.22 9.99
N THR A 19 5.81 -7.61 10.53
CA THR A 19 4.58 -8.31 10.94
C THR A 19 3.91 -9.01 9.75
N LEU A 20 3.92 -8.38 8.57
CA LEU A 20 3.43 -9.03 7.36
C LEU A 20 4.25 -10.28 7.02
N LEU A 21 5.59 -10.21 7.09
CA LEU A 21 6.44 -11.38 6.87
C LEU A 21 6.15 -12.51 7.87
N ASP A 22 6.00 -12.18 9.16
CA ASP A 22 5.63 -13.17 10.19
C ASP A 22 4.28 -13.82 9.89
N SER A 23 3.28 -13.04 9.47
CA SER A 23 1.97 -13.55 9.10
C SER A 23 2.02 -14.48 7.88
N MET A 24 2.91 -14.21 6.93
CA MET A 24 3.14 -15.07 5.77
C MET A 24 3.76 -16.41 6.20
N GLN A 25 4.71 -16.41 7.14
CA GLN A 25 5.34 -17.62 7.65
C GLN A 25 4.34 -18.57 8.29
N LEU A 26 3.40 -18.01 9.07
CA LEU A 26 2.36 -18.77 9.75
C LEU A 26 1.29 -19.30 8.78
N SER A 27 1.00 -18.55 7.72
CA SER A 27 -0.09 -18.87 6.80
C SER A 27 0.30 -19.88 5.71
N TYR A 28 1.60 -20.03 5.41
CA TYR A 28 2.09 -20.88 4.35
C TYR A 28 2.98 -22.01 4.89
N LYS A 29 2.86 -23.22 4.32
CA LYS A 29 3.82 -24.30 4.57
C LYS A 29 5.10 -24.03 3.78
N LEU A 30 5.99 -23.23 4.37
CA LEU A 30 7.29 -22.91 3.78
C LEU A 30 8.27 -24.07 3.99
N SER A 31 9.18 -24.27 3.02
CA SER A 31 10.36 -25.10 3.27
C SER A 31 11.31 -24.41 4.24
N THR A 32 12.27 -25.14 4.79
CA THR A 32 13.31 -24.59 5.66
C THR A 32 14.03 -23.43 4.97
N GLU A 33 14.44 -23.62 3.72
CA GLU A 33 15.17 -22.60 2.95
C GLU A 33 14.32 -21.35 2.68
N GLN A 34 13.01 -21.51 2.45
CA GLN A 34 12.10 -20.38 2.25
C GLN A 34 11.83 -19.62 3.55
N SER A 35 11.82 -20.33 4.68
CA SER A 35 11.71 -19.75 6.01
C SER A 35 12.98 -18.96 6.35
N ASP A 36 14.16 -19.52 6.06
CA ASP A 36 15.45 -18.89 6.29
C ASP A 36 15.61 -17.61 5.45
N GLU A 37 15.32 -17.67 4.14
CA GLU A 37 15.34 -16.48 3.27
C GLU A 37 14.41 -15.36 3.80
N MET A 38 13.25 -15.72 4.33
CA MET A 38 12.30 -14.75 4.85
C MET A 38 12.73 -14.15 6.20
N ASN A 39 13.36 -14.96 7.05
CA ASN A 39 13.98 -14.49 8.29
C ASN A 39 15.12 -13.51 7.98
N GLU A 40 15.96 -13.80 7.00
CA GLU A 40 17.06 -12.89 6.59
C GLU A 40 16.53 -11.57 6.00
N LEU A 41 15.43 -11.63 5.24
CA LEU A 41 14.77 -10.42 4.77
C LEU A 41 14.22 -9.57 5.93
N LYS A 42 13.72 -10.22 6.99
CA LYS A 42 13.27 -9.55 8.22
C LYS A 42 14.45 -8.94 8.97
N THR A 43 15.57 -9.65 9.08
CA THR A 43 16.83 -9.14 9.67
C THR A 43 17.27 -7.86 8.96
N LEU A 44 17.31 -7.86 7.62
CA LEU A 44 17.66 -6.67 6.84
C LEU A 44 16.70 -5.50 7.10
N TYR A 45 15.38 -5.74 7.17
CA TYR A 45 14.41 -4.68 7.47
C TYR A 45 14.55 -4.15 8.90
N GLY A 46 14.87 -5.02 9.87
CA GLY A 46 15.20 -4.62 11.24
C GLY A 46 16.45 -3.74 11.30
N PHE A 47 17.49 -4.08 10.54
CA PHE A 47 18.70 -3.27 10.41
C PHE A 47 18.38 -1.88 9.83
N ILE A 48 17.67 -1.81 8.69
CA ILE A 48 17.30 -0.52 8.06
C ILE A 48 16.45 0.31 9.02
N LYS A 49 15.54 -0.33 9.76
CA LYS A 49 14.75 0.35 10.80
C LYS A 49 15.66 0.94 11.88
N SER A 50 16.61 0.18 12.42
CA SER A 50 17.56 0.66 13.44
C SER A 50 18.32 1.91 12.96
N VAL A 51 18.79 1.90 11.71
CA VAL A 51 19.46 3.06 11.10
C VAL A 51 18.49 4.25 10.99
N SER A 52 17.26 4.00 10.54
CA SER A 52 16.21 5.02 10.41
C SER A 52 15.77 5.60 11.75
N ASP A 53 15.66 4.79 12.81
CA ASP A 53 15.30 5.24 14.15
C ASP A 53 16.37 6.19 14.72
N ASN A 54 17.63 6.01 14.32
CA ASN A 54 18.74 6.89 14.65
C ASN A 54 18.80 8.14 13.75
N GLY A 55 17.77 8.41 12.95
CA GLY A 55 17.68 9.58 12.08
C GLY A 55 18.65 9.55 10.90
N ARG A 56 19.19 8.37 10.57
CA ARG A 56 20.10 8.16 9.43
C ARG A 56 19.42 7.31 8.37
N SER A 57 19.98 7.32 7.17
CA SER A 57 19.55 6.49 6.05
C SER A 57 20.66 5.54 5.64
N ILE A 58 20.33 4.59 4.77
CA ILE A 58 21.25 3.53 4.32
C ILE A 58 22.45 4.05 3.52
N ASP A 59 22.47 5.33 3.16
CA ASP A 59 23.58 6.05 2.54
C ASP A 59 24.58 6.63 3.55
N ASN A 60 24.29 6.56 4.86
CA ASN A 60 25.13 7.07 5.94
C ASN A 60 25.29 6.05 7.09
N LEU A 61 25.81 4.88 6.75
CA LEU A 61 26.16 3.81 7.67
C LEU A 61 27.56 4.03 8.25
N ASN A 62 27.73 3.66 9.52
CA ASN A 62 29.04 3.64 10.15
C ASN A 62 29.79 2.33 9.82
N SER A 63 31.06 2.22 10.21
CA SER A 63 31.89 1.06 9.88
C SER A 63 31.37 -0.27 10.46
N ALA A 64 30.73 -0.26 11.62
CA ALA A 64 30.16 -1.47 12.21
C ALA A 64 28.89 -1.91 11.46
N GLU A 65 28.04 -0.95 11.07
CA GLU A 65 26.84 -1.20 10.27
C GLU A 65 27.17 -1.65 8.84
N ILE A 66 28.25 -1.12 8.26
CA ILE A 66 28.78 -1.60 6.98
C ILE A 66 29.20 -3.07 7.12
N SER A 67 29.88 -3.45 8.20
CA SER A 67 30.22 -4.86 8.44
C SER A 67 28.98 -5.74 8.58
N GLU A 68 27.96 -5.29 9.31
CA GLU A 68 26.71 -6.03 9.51
C GLU A 68 25.94 -6.27 8.20
N ILE A 69 25.85 -5.26 7.33
CA ILE A 69 25.21 -5.43 6.03
C ILE A 69 26.08 -6.25 5.05
N GLN A 70 27.41 -6.26 5.22
CA GLN A 70 28.30 -7.16 4.46
C GLN A 70 28.07 -8.62 4.84
N ASP A 71 27.85 -8.93 6.12
CA ASP A 71 27.52 -10.30 6.56
C ASP A 71 26.24 -10.80 5.86
N ILE A 72 25.21 -9.95 5.75
CA ILE A 72 23.96 -10.25 5.01
C ILE A 72 24.24 -10.39 3.50
N ALA A 73 25.13 -9.58 2.95
CA ALA A 73 25.48 -9.60 1.52
C ALA A 73 26.22 -10.88 1.11
N GLU A 74 26.99 -11.47 2.01
CA GLU A 74 27.82 -12.65 1.78
C GLU A 74 27.11 -13.97 2.12
N ASP A 75 26.01 -13.91 2.87
CA ASP A 75 25.20 -15.07 3.19
C ASP A 75 24.49 -15.65 1.95
N ALA A 76 24.86 -16.88 1.59
CA ALA A 76 24.30 -17.63 0.48
C ALA A 76 22.81 -17.99 0.66
N THR A 77 22.31 -17.98 1.90
CA THR A 77 20.92 -18.32 2.25
C THR A 77 20.01 -17.09 2.34
N ALA A 78 20.59 -15.89 2.43
CA ALA A 78 19.84 -14.64 2.57
C ALA A 78 19.06 -14.21 1.31
N GLY A 79 19.24 -14.88 0.17
CA GLY A 79 18.40 -14.73 -1.03
C GLY A 79 18.18 -13.27 -1.45
N ARG A 80 16.94 -12.78 -1.40
CA ARG A 80 16.64 -11.38 -1.75
C ARG A 80 17.24 -10.35 -0.78
N ALA A 81 17.51 -10.70 0.47
CA ALA A 81 18.16 -9.83 1.44
C ALA A 81 19.62 -9.57 1.04
N ALA A 82 20.37 -10.63 0.70
CA ALA A 82 21.74 -10.52 0.17
C ALA A 82 21.81 -9.60 -1.06
N VAL A 83 20.91 -9.80 -2.05
CA VAL A 83 20.89 -8.94 -3.26
C VAL A 83 20.62 -7.47 -2.92
N LYS A 84 19.74 -7.19 -1.95
CA LYS A 84 19.48 -5.82 -1.49
C LYS A 84 20.69 -5.22 -0.79
N ALA A 85 21.32 -5.98 0.10
CA ALA A 85 22.53 -5.59 0.83
C ALA A 85 23.68 -5.28 -0.13
N GLN A 86 23.96 -6.18 -1.10
CA GLN A 86 24.96 -5.99 -2.15
C GLN A 86 24.72 -4.72 -2.98
N ASN A 87 23.47 -4.46 -3.38
CA ASN A 87 23.12 -3.25 -4.13
C ASN A 87 23.32 -1.98 -3.30
N ALA A 88 22.93 -1.98 -2.03
CA ALA A 88 23.13 -0.86 -1.12
C ALA A 88 24.62 -0.56 -0.91
N LEU A 89 25.41 -1.61 -0.66
CA LEU A 89 26.87 -1.55 -0.50
C LEU A 89 27.56 -1.01 -1.74
N CYS A 90 27.19 -1.51 -2.92
CA CYS A 90 27.80 -1.09 -4.17
C CYS A 90 27.43 0.36 -4.52
N PHE A 91 26.16 0.74 -4.34
CA PHE A 91 25.68 2.07 -4.70
C PHE A 91 26.16 3.18 -3.75
N HIS A 92 26.16 2.93 -2.44
CA HIS A 92 26.47 3.96 -1.43
C HIS A 92 27.92 3.94 -0.94
N TYR A 93 28.58 2.77 -0.95
CA TYR A 93 29.90 2.58 -0.34
C TYR A 93 30.97 2.08 -1.30
N ASN A 94 30.60 1.86 -2.58
CA ASN A 94 31.50 1.35 -3.61
C ASN A 94 32.10 -0.04 -3.26
N ILE A 95 31.38 -0.82 -2.44
CA ILE A 95 31.69 -2.20 -2.07
C ILE A 95 30.78 -3.09 -2.93
N CYS A 96 31.30 -3.58 -4.05
CA CYS A 96 30.53 -4.34 -5.03
C CYS A 96 30.90 -5.82 -4.99
N TYR A 97 29.90 -6.67 -5.17
CA TYR A 97 30.04 -8.12 -5.19
C TYR A 97 29.78 -8.63 -6.60
N ASP A 98 30.54 -9.65 -7.02
CA ASP A 98 30.28 -10.34 -8.28
C ASP A 98 28.95 -11.08 -8.17
N THR A 99 27.97 -10.64 -8.94
CA THR A 99 26.65 -11.28 -8.91
C THR A 99 26.78 -12.68 -9.52
N ASN A 100 26.69 -13.72 -8.69
CA ASN A 100 26.30 -15.05 -9.15
C ASN A 100 24.82 -14.97 -9.49
N GLY A 101 24.51 -14.45 -10.69
CA GLY A 101 23.13 -14.25 -11.13
C GLY A 101 22.34 -15.54 -11.00
N SER A 102 21.14 -15.46 -10.42
CA SER A 102 20.22 -16.59 -10.38
C SER A 102 20.04 -17.13 -11.82
N PRO A 103 20.13 -18.45 -12.04
CA PRO A 103 19.90 -19.02 -13.37
C PRO A 103 18.58 -18.51 -13.93
N LYS A 104 18.58 -18.04 -15.19
CA LYS A 104 17.38 -17.58 -15.92
C LYS A 104 16.21 -18.59 -15.89
N SER A 105 16.47 -19.84 -15.52
CA SER A 105 15.50 -20.93 -15.36
C SER A 105 14.51 -20.75 -14.21
N ASN A 106 14.72 -19.83 -13.26
CA ASN A 106 13.75 -19.53 -12.18
C ASN A 106 12.89 -18.30 -12.47
N ALA A 107 12.79 -17.86 -13.73
CA ALA A 107 11.78 -16.91 -14.15
C ALA A 107 10.41 -17.59 -14.10
N ALA A 108 9.81 -17.68 -12.92
CA ALA A 108 8.38 -17.94 -12.81
C ALA A 108 7.66 -16.98 -13.77
N PRO A 109 6.66 -17.45 -14.55
CA PRO A 109 5.90 -16.57 -15.42
C PRO A 109 5.46 -15.38 -14.59
N ARG A 110 5.92 -14.18 -14.97
CA ARG A 110 5.59 -12.96 -14.27
C ARG A 110 4.06 -12.91 -14.23
N LYS A 111 3.47 -13.03 -13.04
CA LYS A 111 2.04 -12.74 -12.88
C LYS A 111 1.81 -11.38 -13.55
N PRO A 112 0.79 -11.25 -14.42
CA PRO A 112 0.49 -9.96 -15.01
C PRO A 112 0.37 -8.96 -13.87
N LYS A 113 1.17 -7.89 -13.93
CA LYS A 113 1.05 -6.80 -12.96
C LYS A 113 -0.34 -6.23 -13.13
N ALA A 114 -1.04 -6.00 -12.03
CA ALA A 114 -2.33 -5.34 -12.07
C ALA A 114 -2.15 -4.00 -12.80
N THR A 115 -3.05 -3.70 -13.72
CA THR A 115 -3.05 -2.41 -14.41
C THR A 115 -3.37 -1.30 -13.40
N TYR A 116 -3.02 -0.05 -13.73
CA TYR A 116 -3.34 1.08 -12.84
C TYR A 116 -4.85 1.16 -12.57
N ASP A 117 -5.69 0.93 -13.58
CA ASP A 117 -7.14 0.95 -13.43
C ASP A 117 -7.65 -0.17 -12.51
N GLU A 118 -7.05 -1.37 -12.57
CA GLU A 118 -7.36 -2.47 -11.63
C GLU A 118 -6.96 -2.13 -10.19
N LEU A 119 -5.85 -1.41 -10.00
CA LEU A 119 -5.43 -0.93 -8.68
C LEU A 119 -6.37 0.14 -8.14
N VAL A 120 -6.77 1.10 -8.98
CA VAL A 120 -7.76 2.13 -8.61
C VAL A 120 -9.08 1.47 -8.21
N ALA A 121 -9.62 0.56 -9.03
CA ALA A 121 -10.89 -0.11 -8.73
C ALA A 121 -10.84 -0.95 -7.44
N LYS A 122 -9.67 -1.46 -7.06
CA LYS A 122 -9.50 -2.30 -5.86
C LYS A 122 -9.22 -1.51 -4.59
N LEU A 123 -8.48 -0.40 -4.69
CA LEU A 123 -7.97 0.35 -3.54
C LEU A 123 -8.76 1.61 -3.26
N ASN A 124 -9.42 2.19 -4.27
CA ASN A 124 -10.39 3.24 -4.04
C ASN A 124 -11.67 2.60 -3.52
N THR A 125 -12.01 2.89 -2.27
CA THR A 125 -13.16 2.29 -1.61
C THR A 125 -14.02 3.37 -0.98
N SER A 126 -15.32 3.11 -0.92
CA SER A 126 -16.26 4.00 -0.24
C SER A 126 -17.42 3.24 0.36
N SER A 127 -17.98 3.79 1.43
CA SER A 127 -19.16 3.24 2.10
C SER A 127 -20.07 4.37 2.58
N ALA A 128 -21.36 4.08 2.63
CA ALA A 128 -22.39 5.01 3.05
C ALA A 128 -23.08 4.47 4.31
N PHE A 129 -23.08 5.22 5.41
CA PHE A 129 -23.72 4.82 6.67
C PHE A 129 -24.30 6.01 7.46
N PRO A 130 -25.40 5.84 8.20
CA PRO A 130 -26.27 4.65 8.23
C PRO A 130 -27.09 4.51 6.94
N ASN A 131 -27.41 3.27 6.54
CA ASN A 131 -28.25 3.00 5.38
C ASN A 131 -29.34 1.97 5.78
N PRO A 132 -30.64 2.34 5.85
CA PRO A 132 -31.22 3.61 5.44
C PRO A 132 -30.78 4.83 6.28
N ALA A 133 -30.80 6.01 5.66
CA ALA A 133 -30.33 7.26 6.23
C ALA A 133 -31.47 8.15 6.74
N ASP A 134 -31.36 8.57 8.00
CA ASP A 134 -32.21 9.58 8.65
C ASP A 134 -31.53 10.08 9.93
N PRO A 135 -31.37 11.41 10.18
CA PRO A 135 -31.56 12.55 9.26
C PRO A 135 -30.30 12.91 8.46
N TYR A 136 -29.27 12.07 8.50
CA TYR A 136 -28.00 12.27 7.81
C TYR A 136 -27.44 10.94 7.27
N ILE A 137 -26.55 11.06 6.28
CA ILE A 137 -25.71 9.97 5.76
C ILE A 137 -24.25 10.44 5.76
N THR A 138 -23.35 9.56 6.17
CA THR A 138 -21.91 9.75 6.05
C THR A 138 -21.39 8.90 4.90
N ILE A 139 -20.65 9.52 3.98
CA ILE A 139 -19.88 8.83 2.94
C ILE A 139 -18.42 8.79 3.40
N SER A 140 -17.95 7.62 3.81
CA SER A 140 -16.53 7.39 4.10
C SER A 140 -15.81 6.90 2.85
N PHE A 141 -14.57 7.34 2.66
CA PHE A 141 -13.80 6.99 1.47
C PHE A 141 -12.31 6.86 1.74
N ASN A 142 -11.66 6.05 0.90
CA ASN A 142 -10.22 5.93 0.77
C ASN A 142 -9.83 5.99 -0.70
N PHE A 143 -8.76 6.70 -1.01
CA PHE A 143 -8.17 6.84 -2.34
C PHE A 143 -6.75 6.29 -2.35
N LEU A 144 -6.41 5.62 -3.45
CA LEU A 144 -5.06 5.18 -3.77
C LEU A 144 -4.09 6.37 -3.90
N GLN A 145 -4.57 7.48 -4.47
CA GLN A 145 -3.81 8.72 -4.65
C GLN A 145 -4.66 9.93 -4.30
N ALA A 146 -4.06 10.91 -3.63
CA ALA A 146 -4.68 12.21 -3.38
C ALA A 146 -4.56 13.10 -4.62
N HIS A 147 -5.68 13.68 -5.06
CA HIS A 147 -5.74 14.59 -6.20
C HIS A 147 -6.46 15.88 -5.82
N GLU A 148 -5.95 17.03 -6.26
CA GLU A 148 -6.59 18.34 -6.06
C GLU A 148 -8.02 18.38 -6.61
N GLN A 149 -8.25 17.72 -7.75
CA GLN A 149 -9.56 17.65 -8.41
C GLN A 149 -10.35 16.41 -7.97
N SER A 150 -10.48 16.22 -6.65
CA SER A 150 -11.32 15.16 -6.06
C SER A 150 -12.66 15.74 -5.61
N ALA A 151 -13.77 15.08 -5.96
CA ALA A 151 -15.13 15.54 -5.64
C ALA A 151 -16.10 14.39 -5.33
N LEU A 152 -17.06 14.66 -4.44
CA LEU A 152 -18.23 13.84 -4.18
C LEU A 152 -19.44 14.40 -4.94
N LEU A 153 -20.05 13.56 -5.78
CA LEU A 153 -21.26 13.88 -6.53
C LEU A 153 -22.40 12.98 -6.06
N VAL A 154 -23.59 13.53 -5.87
CA VAL A 154 -24.79 12.76 -5.50
C VAL A 154 -25.89 12.98 -6.51
N TYR A 155 -26.56 11.90 -6.88
CA TYR A 155 -27.62 11.85 -7.88
C TYR A 155 -28.86 11.18 -7.30
N ASP A 156 -30.03 11.58 -7.80
CA ASP A 156 -31.27 10.84 -7.56
C ASP A 156 -31.42 9.64 -8.51
N ASN A 157 -32.52 8.90 -8.34
CA ASN A 157 -32.88 7.77 -9.19
C ASN A 157 -33.17 8.12 -10.66
N LEU A 158 -33.35 9.41 -11.00
CA LEU A 158 -33.52 9.91 -12.36
C LEU A 158 -32.18 10.40 -12.96
N GLY A 159 -31.07 10.27 -12.23
CA GLY A 159 -29.75 10.74 -12.65
C GLY A 159 -29.55 12.25 -12.53
N ARG A 160 -30.45 12.98 -11.86
CA ARG A 160 -30.29 14.42 -11.63
C ARG A 160 -29.29 14.63 -10.50
N LYS A 161 -28.27 15.47 -10.75
CA LYS A 161 -27.25 15.81 -9.75
C LYS A 161 -27.84 16.73 -8.68
N LEU A 162 -27.80 16.29 -7.43
CA LEU A 162 -28.32 17.01 -6.27
C LEU A 162 -27.24 17.72 -5.47
N LEU A 163 -26.05 17.10 -5.39
CA LEU A 163 -24.92 17.60 -4.61
C LEU A 163 -23.63 17.48 -5.39
N SER A 164 -22.75 18.45 -5.20
CA SER A 164 -21.37 18.43 -5.65
C SER A 164 -20.51 19.06 -4.57
N ARG A 165 -19.61 18.30 -3.95
CA ARG A 165 -18.66 18.78 -2.93
C ARG A 165 -17.24 18.53 -3.37
N GLN A 166 -16.39 19.55 -3.26
CA GLN A 166 -14.97 19.41 -3.49
C GLN A 166 -14.32 18.80 -2.24
N ILE A 167 -13.58 17.71 -2.43
CA ILE A 167 -12.84 17.01 -1.38
C ILE A 167 -11.39 17.53 -1.33
N GLY A 168 -10.79 17.81 -2.49
CA GLY A 168 -9.40 18.26 -2.58
C GLY A 168 -8.37 17.14 -2.39
N LYS A 169 -7.13 17.52 -2.11
CA LYS A 169 -5.99 16.60 -2.03
C LYS A 169 -5.90 15.89 -0.67
N VAL A 170 -6.75 14.88 -0.47
CA VAL A 170 -6.71 13.97 0.68
C VAL A 170 -6.71 12.52 0.24
N TYR A 171 -6.20 11.62 1.09
CA TYR A 171 -6.18 10.17 0.84
C TYR A 171 -7.40 9.46 1.40
N GLU A 172 -7.95 9.95 2.51
CA GLU A 172 -9.09 9.36 3.18
C GLU A 172 -9.92 10.48 3.82
N GLY A 173 -11.17 10.18 4.14
CA GLY A 173 -12.04 11.14 4.78
C GLY A 173 -13.49 10.70 4.85
N GLN A 174 -14.31 11.61 5.36
CA GLN A 174 -15.74 11.42 5.50
C GLN A 174 -16.49 12.69 5.12
N GLU A 175 -17.58 12.52 4.37
CA GLU A 175 -18.49 13.60 3.99
C GLU A 175 -19.87 13.36 4.60
N LEU A 176 -20.31 14.29 5.44
CA LEU A 176 -21.63 14.26 6.07
C LEU A 176 -22.65 15.01 5.21
N ILE A 177 -23.74 14.34 4.84
CA ILE A 177 -24.82 14.90 4.04
C ILE A 177 -26.10 14.92 4.86
N ASP A 178 -26.74 16.10 4.91
CA ASP A 178 -28.06 16.29 5.51
C ASP A 178 -29.14 15.76 4.57
N THR A 179 -29.94 14.79 5.04
CA THR A 179 -30.98 14.13 4.23
C THR A 179 -32.38 14.70 4.48
N ARG A 180 -32.58 15.58 5.47
CA ARG A 180 -33.91 16.06 5.91
C ARG A 180 -34.77 16.72 4.83
N LYS A 181 -34.14 17.25 3.79
CA LYS A 181 -34.81 17.92 2.66
C LYS A 181 -34.94 17.04 1.42
N LEU A 182 -34.45 15.80 1.49
CA LEU A 182 -34.45 14.86 0.39
C LEU A 182 -35.63 13.88 0.57
N PRO A 183 -36.45 13.65 -0.46
CA PRO A 183 -37.54 12.68 -0.37
C PRO A 183 -37.05 11.25 -0.11
N ASN A 184 -37.91 10.42 0.49
CA ASN A 184 -37.65 8.99 0.64
C ASN A 184 -37.39 8.35 -0.74
N GLY A 185 -36.33 7.55 -0.84
CA GLY A 185 -35.90 6.99 -2.12
C GLY A 185 -34.46 6.49 -2.16
N ILE A 186 -34.04 6.05 -3.34
CA ILE A 186 -32.68 5.57 -3.62
C ILE A 186 -31.87 6.70 -4.25
N TYR A 187 -30.65 6.86 -3.76
CA TYR A 187 -29.69 7.85 -4.23
C TYR A 187 -28.36 7.17 -4.56
N PHE A 188 -27.65 7.74 -5.52
CA PHE A 188 -26.35 7.27 -5.97
C PHE A 188 -25.31 8.32 -5.67
N TYR A 189 -24.12 7.90 -5.26
CA TYR A 189 -22.99 8.80 -5.08
C TYR A 189 -21.79 8.31 -5.87
N HIS A 190 -21.06 9.24 -6.48
CA HIS A 190 -19.82 8.99 -7.20
C HIS A 190 -18.70 9.81 -6.56
N LEU A 191 -17.56 9.17 -6.33
CA LEU A 191 -16.31 9.84 -6.03
C LEU A 191 -15.52 9.96 -7.32
N VAL A 192 -15.14 11.18 -7.66
CA VAL A 192 -14.52 11.51 -8.93
C VAL A 192 -13.15 12.12 -8.66
N GLN A 193 -12.11 11.67 -9.38
CA GLN A 193 -10.77 12.27 -9.36
C GLN A 193 -10.35 12.61 -10.79
N ASN A 194 -9.94 13.86 -11.02
CA ASN A 194 -9.54 14.37 -12.35
C ASN A 194 -10.58 14.08 -13.44
N GLY A 195 -11.88 14.18 -13.09
CA GLY A 195 -12.99 13.93 -14.01
C GLY A 195 -13.33 12.46 -14.27
N LYS A 196 -12.61 11.49 -13.68
CA LYS A 196 -12.92 10.06 -13.77
C LYS A 196 -13.61 9.57 -12.50
N ASN A 197 -14.66 8.76 -12.65
CA ASN A 197 -15.26 8.05 -11.53
C ASN A 197 -14.27 7.01 -11.01
N VAL A 198 -13.98 7.04 -9.71
CA VAL A 198 -13.02 6.14 -9.08
C VAL A 198 -13.64 5.25 -8.01
N SER A 199 -14.84 5.57 -7.53
CA SER A 199 -15.62 4.74 -6.60
C SER A 199 -17.06 5.23 -6.59
N GLU A 200 -18.01 4.33 -6.45
CA GLU A 200 -19.42 4.65 -6.43
C GLU A 200 -20.20 3.77 -5.46
N GLY A 201 -21.38 4.23 -5.09
CA GLY A 201 -22.30 3.42 -4.31
C GLY A 201 -23.69 4.02 -4.28
N LYS A 202 -24.56 3.41 -3.49
CA LYS A 202 -25.94 3.84 -3.29
C LYS A 202 -26.29 3.87 -1.82
N PHE A 203 -27.25 4.72 -1.48
CA PHE A 203 -27.88 4.74 -0.16
C PHE A 203 -29.37 5.00 -0.31
N ILE A 204 -30.12 4.66 0.74
CA ILE A 204 -31.58 4.78 0.80
C ILE A 204 -31.91 5.80 1.88
N ILE A 205 -32.85 6.69 1.61
CA ILE A 205 -33.41 7.63 2.60
C ILE A 205 -34.80 7.16 3.00
N THR A 206 -35.06 7.10 4.30
CA THR A 206 -36.36 6.78 4.90
C THR A 206 -36.59 7.61 6.16
N HIS A 207 -37.42 8.66 6.06
CA HIS A 207 -37.99 9.42 7.19
C HIS A 207 -39.30 8.80 7.70
#